data_AF-A0A419SY17-F1
#
_entry.id   AF-A0A419SY17-F1
#
_cell.length_a   1.000
_cell.length_b   1.000
_cell.length_c   1.000
_cell.angle_alpha   90.00
_cell.angle_beta   90.00
_cell.angle_gamma   90.00
#
_symmetry.space_group_name_H-M   'P 1'
#
loop_
_entity.id
_entity.type
_entity.pdbx_description
1 polymer ?
#
loop_
_entity_poly.entity_id
_entity_poly.type
_entity_poly.pdbx_seq_one_letter_code
_entity_poly.pdbx_strand_id
1 'polypeptide(L)'
;MKNKLKKIIVSTIAASLIGTSATAYAWTYEVKSGDTFWKISQRYGVSLDKLMESNNATENTILYVGQKLTIPDNNDYFYYEVKSGDTPYLISEKFGISLENLLSLNNLNQYSIIYPGDKLKIPASNKSTANITNSTPSTFIPEQPRTYITYKEHTVQPGDNFWTLSLKYGVPVKELLKVNNADTNTRLYVGDTVTIPVHNVPEMERAGEKYGEYLDWWNGAQYVIPIGATIKVIDFYTGKSFMAKRTTGASHADVEALTKEDTEKLKDIWGGNFSWVRRPVIVEYNGRKIAASASGMPHAGNDSDRGGYYTSWRSGDYGPGINLDYVKNNGMNGHFDIHFLNSQRHKDGKVDEKHQENVKIAAGIR
;
A
#
# COMPACT_ATOMS: atom_id res chain seq x y z
N MET A 1 -55.74 41.00 69.44
CA MET A 1 -55.86 39.55 69.69
C MET A 1 -54.61 38.83 69.18
N LYS A 2 -53.97 38.08 70.09
CA LYS A 2 -53.16 36.85 69.94
C LYS A 2 -52.13 36.71 68.79
N ASN A 3 -50.86 36.71 69.25
CA ASN A 3 -49.80 35.70 69.05
C ASN A 3 -49.13 35.45 67.67
N LYS A 4 -47.86 35.87 67.61
CA LYS A 4 -46.63 35.08 67.36
C LYS A 4 -46.72 33.84 66.45
N LEU A 5 -45.86 33.77 65.42
CA LEU A 5 -44.72 32.83 65.40
C LEU A 5 -43.64 33.21 64.36
N LYS A 6 -42.39 32.98 64.75
CA LYS A 6 -41.13 33.15 64.01
C LYS A 6 -40.85 31.93 63.11
N LYS A 7 -40.12 32.12 62.00
CA LYS A 7 -38.87 31.41 61.56
C LYS A 7 -38.67 31.62 60.03
N ILE A 8 -37.60 32.24 59.52
CA ILE A 8 -36.16 31.89 59.45
C ILE A 8 -35.79 31.12 58.16
N ILE A 9 -35.00 31.82 57.32
CA ILE A 9 -33.83 31.40 56.49
C ILE A 9 -34.08 30.50 55.26
N VAL A 10 -33.67 30.93 54.06
CA VAL A 10 -32.39 30.63 53.37
C VAL A 10 -32.51 31.03 51.89
N SER A 11 -31.55 31.83 51.45
CA SER A 11 -31.20 32.18 50.08
C SER A 11 -30.78 30.98 49.22
N THR A 12 -31.25 30.93 47.98
CA THR A 12 -30.43 30.39 46.88
C THR A 12 -30.83 31.05 45.56
N ILE A 13 -29.89 31.81 45.01
CA ILE A 13 -29.88 32.28 43.62
C ILE A 13 -29.68 31.02 42.76
N ALA A 14 -30.73 30.56 42.09
CA ALA A 14 -30.61 29.59 41.01
C ALA A 14 -30.32 30.37 39.73
N ALA A 15 -29.03 30.54 39.40
CA ALA A 15 -28.61 30.94 38.07
C ALA A 15 -28.97 29.80 37.11
N SER A 16 -30.04 30.00 36.33
CA SER A 16 -30.44 29.10 35.25
C SER A 16 -29.40 29.18 34.12
N LEU A 17 -28.47 28.24 34.11
CA LEU A 17 -27.67 27.88 32.94
C LEU A 17 -28.64 27.36 31.86
N ILE A 18 -28.98 28.22 30.90
CA ILE A 18 -29.63 27.79 29.66
C ILE A 18 -28.55 27.08 28.84
N GLY A 19 -28.45 25.77 29.02
CA GLY A 19 -27.72 24.90 28.11
C GLY A 19 -28.50 24.84 26.80
N THR A 20 -28.00 25.47 25.74
CA THR A 20 -28.50 25.25 24.38
C THR A 20 -28.01 23.89 23.91
N SER A 21 -28.83 22.85 24.07
CA SER A 21 -28.62 21.58 23.37
C SER A 21 -28.88 21.81 21.90
N ALA A 22 -27.84 21.68 21.07
CA ALA A 22 -28.00 21.63 19.62
C ALA A 22 -28.91 20.44 19.28
N THR A 23 -30.07 20.70 18.65
CA THR A 23 -30.95 19.64 18.17
C THR A 23 -30.29 18.95 16.98
N ALA A 24 -29.81 17.73 17.18
CA ALA A 24 -29.48 16.81 16.10
C ALA A 24 -30.77 16.44 15.36
N TYR A 25 -30.81 16.66 14.05
CA TYR A 25 -31.98 16.34 13.23
C TYR A 25 -32.01 14.83 12.98
N ALA A 26 -32.69 14.07 13.83
CA ALA A 26 -32.96 12.67 13.56
C ALA A 26 -34.23 12.52 12.69
N TRP A 27 -34.16 11.75 11.61
CA TRP A 27 -35.32 11.41 10.80
C TRP A 27 -35.74 9.95 11.04
N THR A 28 -37.03 9.66 10.88
CA THR A 28 -37.59 8.33 11.23
C THR A 28 -37.79 7.46 9.99
N TYR A 29 -37.38 6.19 10.06
CA TYR A 29 -37.62 5.15 9.06
C TYR A 29 -38.64 4.13 9.57
N GLU A 30 -39.60 3.73 8.72
CA GLU A 30 -40.55 2.67 9.03
C GLU A 30 -40.06 1.31 8.51
N VAL A 31 -39.91 0.35 9.42
CA VAL A 31 -39.40 -1.00 9.16
C VAL A 31 -40.32 -1.76 8.20
N LYS A 32 -39.73 -2.38 7.19
CA LYS A 32 -40.41 -3.19 6.17
C LYS A 32 -40.11 -4.68 6.37
N SER A 33 -40.91 -5.53 5.73
CA SER A 33 -40.70 -6.98 5.77
C SER A 33 -39.29 -7.34 5.27
N GLY A 34 -38.55 -8.12 6.08
CA GLY A 34 -37.19 -8.56 5.77
C GLY A 34 -36.06 -7.58 6.13
N ASP A 35 -36.38 -6.43 6.73
CA ASP A 35 -35.39 -5.50 7.27
C ASP A 35 -34.70 -6.07 8.53
N THR A 36 -33.44 -5.70 8.71
CA THR A 36 -32.67 -5.89 9.94
C THR A 36 -31.93 -4.59 10.26
N PHE A 37 -31.52 -4.38 11.52
CA PHE A 37 -30.69 -3.22 11.89
C PHE A 37 -29.44 -3.12 10.99
N TRP A 38 -28.83 -4.26 10.64
CA TRP A 38 -27.69 -4.31 9.71
C TRP A 38 -28.06 -3.86 8.29
N LYS A 39 -29.15 -4.35 7.69
CA LYS A 39 -29.55 -3.93 6.34
C LYS A 39 -29.91 -2.45 6.29
N ILE A 40 -30.54 -1.94 7.35
CA ILE A 40 -30.93 -0.54 7.48
C ILE A 40 -29.68 0.34 7.66
N SER A 41 -28.71 -0.07 8.49
CA SER A 41 -27.48 0.69 8.69
C SER A 41 -26.67 0.80 7.39
N GLN A 42 -26.57 -0.28 6.61
CA GLN A 42 -25.95 -0.27 5.29
C GLN A 42 -26.71 0.63 4.30
N ARG A 43 -28.05 0.56 4.28
CA ARG A 43 -28.89 1.36 3.38
C ARG A 43 -28.70 2.87 3.61
N TYR A 44 -28.55 3.29 4.86
CA TYR A 44 -28.47 4.71 5.23
C TYR A 44 -27.06 5.19 5.58
N GLY A 45 -26.05 4.32 5.47
CA GLY A 45 -24.65 4.67 5.68
C GLY A 45 -24.28 5.02 7.12
N VAL A 46 -25.05 4.57 8.11
CA VAL A 46 -24.80 4.84 9.54
C VAL A 46 -24.13 3.65 10.23
N SER A 47 -23.45 3.88 11.36
CA SER A 47 -22.93 2.78 12.18
C SER A 47 -24.09 1.90 12.71
N LEU A 48 -23.90 0.57 12.68
CA LEU A 48 -24.87 -0.37 13.24
C LEU A 48 -25.09 -0.13 14.73
N ASP A 49 -24.01 0.10 15.48
CA ASP A 49 -24.07 0.29 16.94
C ASP A 49 -24.82 1.57 17.29
N LYS A 50 -24.55 2.68 16.58
CA LYS A 50 -25.28 3.94 16.78
C LYS A 50 -26.73 3.86 16.36
N LEU A 51 -27.03 3.11 15.30
CA LEU A 51 -28.41 2.87 14.90
C LEU A 51 -29.16 2.09 15.99
N MET A 52 -28.52 1.09 16.62
CA MET A 52 -29.12 0.37 17.74
C MET A 52 -29.26 1.27 18.98
N GLU A 53 -28.22 2.00 19.35
CA GLU A 53 -28.21 2.94 20.48
C GLU A 53 -29.29 4.01 20.34
N SER A 54 -29.42 4.64 19.17
CA SER A 54 -30.45 5.65 18.87
C SER A 54 -31.89 5.13 18.97
N ASN A 55 -32.04 3.80 19.03
CA ASN A 55 -33.32 3.11 19.13
C ASN A 55 -33.44 2.28 20.41
N ASN A 56 -32.54 2.49 21.39
CA ASN A 56 -32.47 1.71 22.63
C ASN A 56 -32.51 0.18 22.39
N ALA A 57 -31.85 -0.26 21.32
CA ALA A 57 -31.81 -1.64 20.87
C ALA A 57 -30.46 -2.28 21.19
N THR A 58 -30.46 -3.61 21.17
CA THR A 58 -29.30 -4.48 21.28
C THR A 58 -29.27 -5.47 20.12
N GLU A 59 -28.20 -6.24 19.99
CA GLU A 59 -28.08 -7.31 18.99
C GLU A 59 -29.24 -8.33 19.02
N ASN A 60 -29.91 -8.48 20.16
CA ASN A 60 -31.03 -9.39 20.36
C ASN A 60 -32.40 -8.74 20.11
N THR A 61 -32.43 -7.46 19.72
CA THR A 61 -33.68 -6.72 19.50
C THR A 61 -34.29 -7.09 18.16
N ILE A 62 -35.52 -7.61 18.19
CA ILE A 62 -36.29 -8.00 17.01
C ILE A 62 -36.99 -6.76 16.45
N LEU A 63 -36.88 -6.55 15.13
CA LEU A 63 -37.60 -5.51 14.39
C LEU A 63 -38.97 -6.00 13.94
N TYR A 64 -40.01 -5.22 14.21
CA TYR A 64 -41.37 -5.48 13.74
C TYR A 64 -41.69 -4.62 12.52
N VAL A 65 -42.36 -5.20 11.52
CA VAL A 65 -42.84 -4.43 10.36
C VAL A 65 -43.78 -3.32 10.83
N GLY A 66 -43.58 -2.09 10.33
CA GLY A 66 -44.29 -0.89 10.78
C GLY A 66 -43.65 -0.18 11.97
N GLN A 67 -42.62 -0.75 12.60
CA GLN A 67 -41.87 -0.08 13.67
C GLN A 67 -41.13 1.14 13.11
N LYS A 68 -41.22 2.27 13.82
CA LYS A 68 -40.43 3.47 13.48
C LYS A 68 -39.09 3.44 14.19
N LEU A 69 -38.01 3.55 13.42
CA LEU A 69 -36.65 3.68 13.90
C LEU A 69 -36.15 5.10 13.68
N THR A 70 -35.49 5.65 14.68
CA THR A 70 -34.66 6.85 14.59
C THR A 70 -33.40 6.52 13.80
N ILE A 71 -33.24 7.11 12.62
CA ILE A 71 -31.99 7.00 11.85
C ILE A 71 -31.08 8.15 12.31
N PRO A 72 -29.93 7.87 12.97
CA PRO A 72 -29.02 8.93 13.38
C PRO A 72 -28.42 9.61 12.15
N ASP A 73 -28.13 10.91 12.27
CA ASP A 73 -27.35 11.60 11.25
C ASP A 73 -25.96 10.96 11.12
N ASN A 74 -25.52 10.72 9.89
CA ASN A 74 -24.19 10.23 9.59
C ASN A 74 -23.15 11.37 9.69
N ASN A 75 -22.94 11.87 10.90
CA ASN A 75 -21.99 12.96 11.20
C ASN A 75 -20.72 12.46 11.90
N ASP A 76 -20.38 11.17 11.79
CA ASP A 76 -19.13 10.67 12.39
C ASP A 76 -17.92 10.99 11.51
N TYR A 77 -18.13 10.98 10.19
CA TYR A 77 -17.10 11.29 9.22
C TYR A 77 -17.73 11.89 7.95
N PHE A 78 -16.93 12.66 7.21
CA PHE A 78 -17.19 12.98 5.82
C PHE A 78 -16.13 12.31 4.94
N TYR A 79 -16.43 12.16 3.65
CA TYR A 79 -15.45 11.64 2.70
C TYR A 79 -14.63 12.80 2.14
N TYR A 80 -13.33 12.70 2.29
CA TYR A 80 -12.36 13.46 1.51
C TYR A 80 -11.95 12.64 0.30
N GLU A 81 -12.12 13.20 -0.88
CA GLU A 81 -11.60 12.62 -2.11
C GLU A 81 -10.13 13.00 -2.26
N VAL A 82 -9.26 11.99 -2.26
CA VAL A 82 -7.81 12.13 -2.41
C VAL A 82 -7.51 12.84 -3.72
N LYS A 83 -6.59 13.79 -3.70
CA LYS A 83 -6.15 14.58 -4.85
C LYS A 83 -4.72 14.20 -5.25
N SER A 84 -4.32 14.55 -6.47
CA SER A 84 -2.94 14.36 -6.91
C SER A 84 -1.96 15.04 -5.97
N GLY A 85 -0.94 14.30 -5.51
CA GLY A 85 0.07 14.78 -4.56
C GLY A 85 -0.32 14.68 -3.09
N ASP A 86 -1.56 14.26 -2.77
CA ASP A 86 -1.93 13.98 -1.39
C ASP A 86 -1.20 12.74 -0.86
N THR A 87 -0.86 12.77 0.42
CA THR A 87 -0.43 11.61 1.21
C THR A 87 -1.33 11.49 2.44
N PRO A 88 -1.44 10.31 3.07
CA PRO A 88 -2.15 10.21 4.34
C PRO A 88 -1.64 11.23 5.37
N TYR A 89 -0.35 11.55 5.36
CA TYR A 89 0.23 12.58 6.21
C TYR A 89 -0.27 14.00 5.88
N LEU A 90 -0.16 14.42 4.61
CA LEU A 90 -0.61 15.75 4.21
C LEU A 90 -2.12 15.93 4.43
N ILE A 91 -2.90 14.86 4.24
CA ILE A 91 -4.33 14.84 4.55
C ILE A 91 -4.54 14.93 6.06
N SER A 92 -3.78 14.18 6.87
CA SER A 92 -3.94 14.21 8.33
C SER A 92 -3.63 15.59 8.89
N GLU A 93 -2.55 16.21 8.44
CA GLU A 93 -2.17 17.59 8.77
C GLU A 93 -3.26 18.59 8.34
N LYS A 94 -3.72 18.49 7.09
CA LYS A 94 -4.77 19.36 6.54
C LYS A 94 -6.05 19.38 7.37
N PHE A 95 -6.41 18.24 7.95
CA PHE A 95 -7.62 18.11 8.76
C PHE A 95 -7.35 18.16 10.26
N GLY A 96 -6.09 18.28 10.70
CA GLY A 96 -5.73 18.27 12.12
C GLY A 96 -6.12 16.97 12.83
N ILE A 97 -6.03 15.84 12.15
CA ILE A 97 -6.20 14.50 12.71
C ILE A 97 -4.81 13.84 12.82
N SER A 98 -4.57 13.03 13.86
CA SER A 98 -3.32 12.25 13.88
C SER A 98 -3.30 11.27 12.70
N LEU A 99 -2.12 11.06 12.14
CA LEU A 99 -1.94 10.09 11.06
C LEU A 99 -2.47 8.70 11.46
N GLU A 100 -2.12 8.21 12.65
CA GLU A 100 -2.55 6.89 13.13
C GLU A 100 -4.09 6.78 13.15
N ASN A 101 -4.78 7.83 13.60
CA ASN A 101 -6.24 7.88 13.58
C ASN A 101 -6.78 7.92 12.14
N LEU A 102 -6.16 8.67 11.23
CA LEU A 102 -6.56 8.69 9.82
C LEU A 102 -6.40 7.30 9.19
N LEU A 103 -5.27 6.64 9.42
CA LEU A 103 -4.97 5.34 8.85
C LEU A 103 -5.95 4.28 9.38
N SER A 104 -6.08 4.17 10.71
CA SER A 104 -6.98 3.21 11.35
C SER A 104 -8.45 3.41 10.95
N LEU A 105 -8.93 4.66 10.90
CA LEU A 105 -10.29 4.97 10.46
C LEU A 105 -10.60 4.51 9.03
N ASN A 106 -9.55 4.42 8.20
CA ASN A 106 -9.65 4.03 6.79
C ASN A 106 -9.18 2.59 6.51
N ASN A 107 -8.92 1.79 7.55
CA ASN A 107 -8.33 0.45 7.44
C ASN A 107 -7.02 0.45 6.65
N LEU A 108 -6.26 1.53 6.76
CA LEU A 108 -4.93 1.68 6.20
C LEU A 108 -3.88 1.43 7.28
N ASN A 109 -2.65 1.17 6.86
CA ASN A 109 -1.47 1.11 7.69
C ASN A 109 -0.37 2.02 7.10
N GLN A 110 0.77 2.13 7.79
CA GLN A 110 1.89 2.98 7.38
C GLN A 110 2.47 2.63 6.00
N TYR A 111 2.19 1.44 5.47
CA TYR A 111 2.63 0.96 4.17
C TYR A 111 1.55 1.12 3.08
N SER A 112 0.37 1.61 3.44
CA SER A 112 -0.75 1.74 2.51
C SER A 112 -0.55 2.93 1.57
N ILE A 113 -0.84 2.68 0.30
CA ILE A 113 -0.81 3.69 -0.76
C ILE A 113 -2.25 4.12 -1.05
N ILE A 114 -2.46 5.43 -1.11
CA ILE A 114 -3.73 6.03 -1.57
C ILE A 114 -3.56 6.58 -2.98
N TYR A 115 -4.62 6.55 -3.77
CA TYR A 115 -4.69 7.03 -5.15
C TYR A 115 -5.71 8.19 -5.22
N PRO A 116 -5.52 9.21 -6.07
CA PRO A 116 -6.53 10.22 -6.30
C PRO A 116 -7.87 9.61 -6.72
N GLY A 117 -8.95 10.17 -6.21
CA GLY A 117 -10.28 9.60 -6.31
C GLY A 117 -10.64 8.63 -5.18
N ASP A 118 -9.66 8.11 -4.43
CA ASP A 118 -9.94 7.34 -3.20
C ASP A 118 -10.72 8.23 -2.23
N LYS A 119 -11.72 7.64 -1.57
CA LYS A 119 -12.55 8.34 -0.59
C LYS A 119 -12.11 7.95 0.81
N LEU A 120 -11.38 8.83 1.48
CA LEU A 120 -10.99 8.66 2.87
C LEU A 120 -12.04 9.26 3.81
N LYS A 121 -12.43 8.49 4.81
CA LYS A 121 -13.20 8.95 5.95
C LYS A 121 -12.34 9.90 6.78
N ILE A 122 -12.83 11.11 6.98
CA ILE A 122 -12.29 12.12 7.87
C ILE A 122 -13.33 12.40 8.96
N PRO A 123 -13.00 12.37 10.26
CA PRO A 123 -13.95 12.66 11.32
C PRO A 123 -14.65 13.99 11.10
N ALA A 124 -15.97 14.05 11.30
CA ALA A 124 -16.72 15.28 11.00
C ALA A 124 -16.39 16.43 11.97
N SER A 125 -15.87 16.13 13.17
CA SER A 125 -15.28 17.11 14.09
C SER A 125 -14.16 17.93 13.45
N ASN A 126 -13.49 17.38 12.44
CA ASN A 126 -12.36 17.96 11.73
C ASN A 126 -12.76 18.62 10.40
N LYS A 127 -14.07 18.79 10.15
CA LYS A 127 -14.57 19.42 8.92
C LYS A 127 -14.27 20.93 8.86
N SER A 128 -14.25 21.61 10.01
CA SER A 128 -14.00 23.06 10.11
C SER A 128 -12.52 23.45 10.23
N THR A 129 -11.63 22.50 10.54
CA THR A 129 -10.18 22.74 10.66
C THR A 129 -9.45 22.80 9.31
N ALA A 130 -10.13 22.46 8.21
CA ALA A 130 -9.58 22.49 6.84
C ALA A 130 -9.12 23.89 6.36
N ASN A 131 -9.46 24.97 7.08
CA ASN A 131 -9.16 26.36 6.71
C ASN A 131 -8.22 27.09 7.71
N ILE A 132 -7.74 26.43 8.76
CA ILE A 132 -6.83 27.08 9.72
C ILE A 132 -5.40 26.58 9.47
N THR A 133 -4.72 27.23 8.53
CA THR A 133 -3.27 27.29 8.55
C THR A 133 -2.85 28.02 9.83
N ASN A 134 -1.92 27.43 10.60
CA ASN A 134 -1.21 27.97 11.77
C ASN A 134 -1.68 27.46 13.15
N SER A 135 -1.63 26.15 13.37
CA SER A 135 -1.32 25.63 14.71
C SER A 135 0.01 24.87 14.67
N THR A 136 0.93 25.33 15.50
CA THR A 136 2.28 24.83 15.74
C THR A 136 2.31 23.29 15.85
N PRO A 137 3.29 22.59 15.23
CA PRO A 137 3.34 21.14 15.26
C PRO A 137 3.41 20.63 16.69
N SER A 138 2.45 19.79 17.09
CA SER A 138 2.65 18.90 18.21
C SER A 138 3.86 18.03 17.88
N THR A 139 4.85 18.04 18.76
CA THR A 139 6.10 17.30 18.66
C THR A 139 5.84 15.80 18.53
N PHE A 140 5.64 15.35 17.30
CA PHE A 140 5.86 13.98 16.88
C PHE A 140 7.16 13.95 16.08
N ILE A 141 7.98 12.96 16.38
CA ILE A 141 9.27 12.62 15.76
C ILE A 141 9.18 12.79 14.23
N PRO A 142 10.21 13.33 13.54
CA PRO A 142 10.21 13.35 12.08
C PRO A 142 10.08 11.92 11.57
N GLU A 143 8.87 11.57 11.14
CA GLU A 143 8.60 10.29 10.52
C GLU A 143 9.33 10.29 9.18
N GLN A 144 10.03 9.19 8.89
CA GLN A 144 10.79 9.00 7.67
C GLN A 144 9.95 9.43 6.46
N PRO A 145 10.55 10.09 5.45
CA PRO A 145 9.81 10.50 4.27
C PRO A 145 9.11 9.26 3.69
N ARG A 146 7.83 9.40 3.32
CA ARG A 146 7.00 8.29 2.82
C ARG A 146 6.83 8.36 1.32
N THR A 147 6.68 7.18 0.70
CA THR A 147 6.34 7.10 -0.72
C THR A 147 5.02 7.82 -0.98
N TYR A 148 4.99 8.62 -2.04
CA TYR A 148 3.77 9.25 -2.52
C TYR A 148 3.65 9.15 -4.03
N ILE A 149 2.41 9.13 -4.52
CA ILE A 149 2.14 9.04 -5.96
C ILE A 149 1.83 10.42 -6.51
N THR A 150 2.46 10.72 -7.63
CA THR A 150 2.08 11.81 -8.54
C THR A 150 1.65 11.24 -9.87
N TYR A 151 1.09 12.07 -10.75
CA TYR A 151 0.62 11.62 -12.06
C TYR A 151 1.27 12.42 -13.16
N LYS A 152 1.56 11.73 -14.25
CA LYS A 152 2.02 12.31 -15.50
C LYS A 152 1.13 11.82 -16.63
N GLU A 153 0.71 12.72 -17.50
CA GLU A 153 0.01 12.33 -18.72
C GLU A 153 0.99 11.92 -19.81
N HIS A 154 0.67 10.83 -20.51
CA HIS A 154 1.38 10.36 -21.71
C HIS A 154 0.41 10.33 -22.89
N THR A 155 0.74 11.05 -23.95
CA THR A 155 0.01 10.96 -25.23
C THR A 155 0.50 9.77 -26.03
N VAL A 156 -0.40 8.82 -26.31
CA VAL A 156 -0.12 7.57 -27.01
C VAL A 156 0.49 7.82 -28.39
N GLN A 157 1.62 7.17 -28.64
CA GLN A 157 2.38 7.18 -29.89
C GLN A 157 2.22 5.84 -30.63
N PRO A 158 2.57 5.77 -31.93
CA PRO A 158 2.57 4.50 -32.66
C PRO A 158 3.40 3.42 -31.96
N GLY A 159 2.79 2.26 -31.70
CA GLY A 159 3.43 1.13 -31.02
C GLY A 159 3.25 1.10 -29.49
N ASP A 160 2.68 2.15 -28.91
CA ASP A 160 2.33 2.14 -27.49
C ASP A 160 1.16 1.17 -27.20
N ASN A 161 1.30 0.47 -26.09
CA ASN A 161 0.25 -0.29 -25.42
C ASN A 161 0.56 -0.27 -23.91
N PHE A 162 -0.39 -0.69 -23.07
CA PHE A 162 -0.19 -0.67 -21.62
C PHE A 162 1.07 -1.44 -21.16
N TRP A 163 1.45 -2.51 -21.85
CA TRP A 163 2.66 -3.25 -21.55
C TRP A 163 3.94 -2.45 -21.89
N THR A 164 4.03 -1.87 -23.10
CA THR A 164 5.21 -1.08 -23.48
C THR A 164 5.33 0.19 -22.65
N LEU A 165 4.21 0.82 -22.27
CA LEU A 165 4.18 1.97 -21.36
C LEU A 165 4.57 1.59 -19.92
N SER A 166 4.10 0.43 -19.42
CA SER A 166 4.51 -0.12 -18.12
C SER A 166 6.02 -0.28 -18.04
N LEU A 167 6.64 -0.86 -19.07
CA LEU A 167 8.11 -1.00 -19.15
C LEU A 167 8.82 0.37 -19.27
N LYS A 168 8.29 1.27 -20.11
CA LYS A 168 8.87 2.61 -20.33
C LYS A 168 8.89 3.45 -19.05
N TYR A 169 7.82 3.38 -18.26
CA TYR A 169 7.65 4.19 -17.06
C TYR A 169 8.02 3.45 -15.77
N GLY A 170 8.38 2.17 -15.85
CA GLY A 170 8.80 1.39 -14.68
C GLY A 170 7.67 1.12 -13.67
N VAL A 171 6.42 1.06 -14.14
CA VAL A 171 5.22 0.85 -13.32
C VAL A 171 4.64 -0.52 -13.64
N PRO A 172 4.21 -1.33 -12.65
CA PRO A 172 3.52 -2.58 -12.93
C PRO A 172 2.29 -2.39 -13.84
N VAL A 173 2.17 -3.17 -14.92
CA VAL A 173 1.08 -3.03 -15.90
C VAL A 173 -0.31 -3.11 -15.26
N LYS A 174 -0.47 -3.92 -14.21
CA LYS A 174 -1.73 -4.03 -13.45
C LYS A 174 -2.12 -2.72 -12.78
N GLU A 175 -1.14 -2.00 -12.25
CA GLU A 175 -1.36 -0.68 -11.64
C GLU A 175 -1.70 0.35 -12.71
N LEU A 176 -0.95 0.36 -13.81
CA LEU A 176 -1.21 1.28 -14.92
C LEU A 176 -2.61 1.09 -15.51
N LEU A 177 -3.05 -0.16 -15.70
CA LEU A 177 -4.41 -0.49 -16.13
C LEU A 177 -5.45 0.03 -15.13
N LYS A 178 -5.26 -0.22 -13.83
CA LYS A 178 -6.17 0.22 -12.77
C LYS A 178 -6.36 1.74 -12.77
N VAL A 179 -5.27 2.51 -12.84
CA VAL A 179 -5.31 3.98 -12.85
C VAL A 179 -6.09 4.53 -14.04
N ASN A 180 -6.07 3.83 -15.17
CA ASN A 180 -6.74 4.24 -16.40
C ASN A 180 -8.12 3.60 -16.59
N ASN A 181 -8.65 2.92 -15.56
CA ASN A 181 -9.90 2.14 -15.64
C ASN A 181 -9.93 1.21 -16.87
N ALA A 182 -8.78 0.60 -17.17
CA ALA A 182 -8.54 -0.24 -18.32
C ALA A 182 -8.31 -1.70 -17.90
N ASP A 183 -8.38 -2.60 -18.87
CA ASP A 183 -8.06 -4.02 -18.73
C ASP A 183 -7.07 -4.50 -19.80
N THR A 184 -6.71 -5.78 -19.77
CA THR A 184 -5.75 -6.37 -20.72
C THR A 184 -6.24 -6.40 -22.16
N ASN A 185 -7.53 -6.16 -22.42
CA ASN A 185 -8.11 -6.11 -23.76
C ASN A 185 -8.27 -4.67 -24.27
N THR A 186 -8.04 -3.67 -23.41
CA THR A 186 -8.18 -2.27 -23.75
C THR A 186 -7.13 -1.88 -24.79
N ARG A 187 -7.60 -1.40 -25.94
CA ARG A 187 -6.75 -0.93 -27.04
C ARG A 187 -6.49 0.56 -26.88
N LEU A 188 -5.26 0.97 -27.13
CA LEU A 188 -4.86 2.37 -27.20
C LEU A 188 -4.80 2.81 -28.66
N TYR A 189 -5.28 4.01 -28.95
CA TYR A 189 -5.18 4.68 -30.23
C TYR A 189 -4.21 5.85 -30.13
N VAL A 190 -3.49 6.13 -31.22
CA VAL A 190 -2.56 7.27 -31.27
C VAL A 190 -3.31 8.57 -30.98
N GLY A 191 -2.79 9.34 -30.03
CA GLY A 191 -3.43 10.56 -29.53
C GLY A 191 -4.25 10.38 -28.25
N ASP A 192 -4.57 9.15 -27.85
CA ASP A 192 -5.18 8.89 -26.54
C ASP A 192 -4.26 9.40 -25.43
N THR A 193 -4.86 9.76 -24.30
CA THR A 193 -4.11 10.16 -23.11
C THR A 193 -4.16 9.04 -22.08
N VAL A 194 -2.98 8.63 -21.61
CA VAL A 194 -2.81 7.61 -20.56
C VAL A 194 -2.17 8.27 -19.34
N THR A 195 -2.87 8.19 -18.22
CA THR A 195 -2.43 8.67 -16.91
C THR A 195 -1.41 7.69 -16.31
N ILE A 196 -0.18 8.15 -16.11
CA ILE A 196 0.93 7.36 -15.57
C ILE A 196 1.09 7.67 -14.09
N PRO A 197 0.92 6.69 -13.17
CA PRO A 197 1.30 6.89 -11.77
C PRO A 197 2.82 6.93 -11.64
N VAL A 198 3.33 7.86 -10.85
CA VAL A 198 4.75 8.04 -10.58
C VAL A 198 4.96 7.96 -9.08
N HIS A 199 5.59 6.87 -8.64
CA HIS A 199 5.93 6.64 -7.24
C HIS A 199 7.22 7.38 -6.88
N ASN A 200 7.09 8.35 -6.00
CA ASN A 200 8.21 9.08 -5.44
C ASN A 200 8.64 8.38 -4.15
N VAL A 201 9.55 7.41 -4.29
CA VAL A 201 10.10 6.66 -3.15
C VAL A 201 11.30 7.44 -2.62
N PRO A 202 11.20 8.08 -1.45
CA PRO A 202 12.31 8.84 -0.88
C PRO A 202 13.48 7.92 -0.53
N GLU A 203 14.68 8.49 -0.48
CA GLU A 203 15.84 7.79 0.07
C GLU A 203 15.68 7.65 1.58
N MET A 204 15.78 6.42 2.06
CA MET A 204 15.65 6.10 3.48
C MET A 204 17.02 6.13 4.15
N GLU A 205 17.05 6.52 5.42
CA GLU A 205 18.27 6.45 6.21
C GLU A 205 18.76 4.99 6.33
N ARG A 206 20.08 4.79 6.20
CA ARG A 206 20.72 3.49 6.29
C ARG A 206 21.47 3.39 7.62
N ALA A 207 21.45 2.21 8.24
CA ALA A 207 22.16 1.96 9.51
C ALA A 207 23.70 2.09 9.43
N GLY A 208 24.25 2.37 8.25
CA GLY A 208 25.66 2.56 7.97
C GLY A 208 25.99 2.25 6.51
N GLU A 209 27.23 2.52 6.11
CA GLU A 209 27.66 2.44 4.70
C GLU A 209 27.45 1.06 4.06
N LYS A 210 27.67 -0.01 4.84
CA LYS A 210 27.51 -1.40 4.42
C LYS A 210 26.06 -1.88 4.34
N TYR A 211 25.12 -1.15 4.94
CA TYR A 211 23.71 -1.52 4.98
C TYR A 211 22.94 -0.87 3.85
N GLY A 212 21.81 -1.48 3.48
CA GLY A 212 20.88 -0.96 2.49
C GLY A 212 19.63 -0.36 3.12
N GLU A 213 18.89 0.40 2.31
CA GLU A 213 17.58 0.94 2.64
C GLU A 213 16.57 -0.20 2.88
N TYR A 214 15.80 -0.11 3.96
CA TYR A 214 14.80 -1.11 4.31
C TYR A 214 13.46 -0.81 3.64
N LEU A 215 13.36 -1.14 2.35
CA LEU A 215 12.20 -0.82 1.52
C LEU A 215 11.22 -1.98 1.44
N ASP A 216 9.95 -1.68 1.71
CA ASP A 216 8.82 -2.57 1.43
C ASP A 216 8.67 -2.77 -0.09
N TRP A 217 8.37 -4.01 -0.49
CA TRP A 217 8.22 -4.38 -1.89
C TRP A 217 7.09 -3.62 -2.58
N TRP A 218 5.94 -3.53 -1.92
CA TRP A 218 4.69 -3.07 -2.49
C TRP A 218 4.61 -1.57 -2.67
N ASN A 219 5.36 -0.80 -1.88
CA ASN A 219 5.36 0.67 -1.94
C ASN A 219 6.75 1.32 -2.12
N GLY A 220 7.80 0.53 -2.29
CA GLY A 220 9.17 1.04 -2.36
C GLY A 220 10.02 0.33 -3.38
N ALA A 221 10.53 -0.84 -3.02
CA ALA A 221 11.60 -1.51 -3.76
C ALA A 221 11.26 -1.77 -5.24
N GLN A 222 10.02 -2.16 -5.55
CA GLN A 222 9.61 -2.45 -6.93
C GLN A 222 9.62 -1.22 -7.86
N TYR A 223 9.51 -0.02 -7.29
CA TYR A 223 9.50 1.26 -8.02
C TYR A 223 10.89 1.89 -8.08
N VAL A 224 11.73 1.63 -7.08
CA VAL A 224 13.15 2.00 -7.11
C VAL A 224 13.90 1.14 -8.11
N ILE A 225 13.58 -0.16 -8.19
CA ILE A 225 14.23 -1.13 -9.09
C ILE A 225 13.17 -1.64 -10.07
N PRO A 226 12.76 -0.87 -11.09
CA PRO A 226 11.70 -1.27 -12.02
C PRO A 226 12.09 -2.47 -12.89
N ILE A 227 11.10 -3.12 -13.50
CA ILE A 227 11.36 -4.16 -14.52
C ILE A 227 12.18 -3.53 -15.66
N GLY A 228 13.23 -4.24 -16.09
CA GLY A 228 14.22 -3.77 -17.05
C GLY A 228 15.46 -3.14 -16.41
N ALA A 229 15.45 -2.83 -15.12
CA ALA A 229 16.60 -2.28 -14.42
C ALA A 229 17.79 -3.25 -14.43
N THR A 230 18.95 -2.74 -14.86
CA THR A 230 20.24 -3.42 -14.66
C THR A 230 20.81 -2.99 -13.32
N ILE A 231 21.01 -3.95 -12.43
CA ILE A 231 21.37 -3.78 -11.03
C ILE A 231 22.70 -4.46 -10.72
N LYS A 232 23.41 -3.96 -9.71
CA LYS A 232 24.52 -4.71 -9.10
C LYS A 232 24.00 -5.41 -7.86
N VAL A 233 24.23 -6.71 -7.76
CA VAL A 233 23.90 -7.52 -6.59
C VAL A 233 25.20 -7.78 -5.82
N ILE A 234 25.22 -7.43 -4.55
CA ILE A 234 26.40 -7.56 -3.67
C ILE A 234 26.04 -8.52 -2.54
N ASP A 235 26.80 -9.61 -2.39
CA ASP A 235 26.69 -10.48 -1.24
C ASP A 235 27.10 -9.72 0.03
N PHE A 236 26.19 -9.67 1.01
CA PHE A 236 26.38 -8.82 2.19
C PHE A 236 27.58 -9.25 3.05
N TYR A 237 27.89 -10.55 3.08
CA TYR A 237 28.97 -11.07 3.93
C TYR A 237 30.35 -10.93 3.30
N THR A 238 30.47 -11.23 2.01
CA THR A 238 31.76 -11.30 1.32
C THR A 238 32.10 -10.02 0.54
N GLY A 239 31.12 -9.18 0.23
CA GLY A 239 31.28 -8.03 -0.65
C GLY A 239 31.48 -8.39 -2.12
N LYS A 240 31.50 -9.68 -2.47
CA LYS A 240 31.52 -10.13 -3.87
C LYS A 240 30.23 -9.67 -4.57
N SER A 241 30.35 -9.31 -5.84
CA SER A 241 29.22 -8.75 -6.59
C SER A 241 29.20 -9.18 -8.04
N PHE A 242 28.02 -9.15 -8.63
CA PHE A 242 27.80 -9.40 -10.05
C PHE A 242 26.67 -8.51 -10.57
N MET A 243 26.62 -8.32 -11.88
CA MET A 243 25.54 -7.57 -12.54
C MET A 243 24.38 -8.49 -12.88
N ALA A 244 23.16 -8.00 -12.68
CA ALA A 244 21.93 -8.68 -13.03
C ALA A 244 20.93 -7.71 -13.67
N LYS A 245 19.90 -8.24 -14.30
CA LYS A 245 18.77 -7.47 -14.81
C LYS A 245 17.49 -7.98 -14.19
N ARG A 246 16.65 -7.10 -13.65
CA ARG A 246 15.27 -7.45 -13.30
C ARG A 246 14.50 -7.64 -14.60
N THR A 247 14.10 -8.87 -14.91
CA THR A 247 13.43 -9.18 -16.18
C THR A 247 11.94 -9.37 -16.01
N THR A 248 11.48 -9.79 -14.83
CA THR A 248 10.07 -9.96 -14.49
C THR A 248 9.86 -9.80 -12.97
N GLY A 249 8.81 -10.40 -12.42
CA GLY A 249 8.54 -10.46 -10.99
C GLY A 249 7.47 -9.47 -10.54
N ALA A 250 6.36 -10.02 -10.05
CA ALA A 250 5.22 -9.27 -9.52
C ALA A 250 5.23 -9.18 -7.99
N SER A 251 5.61 -10.27 -7.33
CA SER A 251 5.59 -10.38 -5.86
C SER A 251 6.96 -10.23 -5.21
N HIS A 252 8.01 -10.26 -6.02
CA HIS A 252 9.42 -10.00 -5.73
C HIS A 252 10.12 -9.72 -7.06
N ALA A 253 11.44 -9.48 -7.05
CA ALA A 253 12.19 -9.25 -8.28
C ALA A 253 12.72 -10.58 -8.84
N ASP A 254 12.20 -10.96 -10.01
CA ASP A 254 12.74 -12.06 -10.81
C ASP A 254 13.87 -11.48 -11.68
N VAL A 255 15.09 -11.96 -11.46
CA VAL A 255 16.30 -11.38 -12.04
C VAL A 255 17.15 -12.42 -12.75
N GLU A 256 17.89 -11.98 -13.76
CA GLU A 256 18.81 -12.81 -14.53
C GLU A 256 20.20 -12.20 -14.46
N ALA A 257 21.23 -13.02 -14.28
CA ALA A 257 22.61 -12.54 -14.38
C ALA A 257 22.85 -11.94 -15.76
N LEU A 258 23.58 -10.83 -15.83
CA LEU A 258 23.67 -10.05 -17.07
C LEU A 258 24.53 -10.74 -18.13
N THR A 259 25.57 -11.46 -17.70
CA THR A 259 26.53 -12.13 -18.58
C THR A 259 26.90 -13.51 -18.02
N LYS A 260 27.60 -14.31 -18.83
CA LYS A 260 28.18 -15.58 -18.38
C LYS A 260 29.17 -15.42 -17.23
N GLU A 261 29.95 -14.35 -17.23
CA GLU A 261 30.89 -14.06 -16.14
C GLU A 261 30.14 -13.73 -14.84
N ASP A 262 29.04 -12.97 -14.93
CA ASP A 262 28.19 -12.66 -13.78
C ASP A 262 27.54 -13.92 -13.20
N THR A 263 27.15 -14.88 -14.05
CA THR A 263 26.66 -16.18 -13.59
C THR A 263 27.70 -16.99 -12.84
N GLU A 264 28.97 -16.99 -13.29
CA GLU A 264 30.04 -17.67 -12.55
C GLU A 264 30.34 -16.98 -11.21
N LYS A 265 30.27 -15.64 -11.16
CA LYS A 265 30.35 -14.88 -9.88
C LYS A 265 29.18 -15.19 -8.94
N LEU A 266 27.96 -15.31 -9.48
CA LEU A 266 26.80 -15.76 -8.72
C LEU A 266 27.03 -17.16 -8.16
N LYS A 267 27.49 -18.14 -8.96
CA LYS A 267 27.81 -19.48 -8.45
C LYS A 267 28.88 -19.44 -7.36
N ASP A 268 29.95 -18.67 -7.55
CA ASP A 268 31.04 -18.52 -6.57
C ASP A 268 30.54 -18.01 -5.20
N ILE A 269 29.63 -17.03 -5.18
CA ILE A 269 28.99 -16.55 -3.93
C ILE A 269 28.20 -17.67 -3.23
N TRP A 270 27.60 -18.58 -3.98
CA TRP A 270 26.82 -19.72 -3.49
C TRP A 270 27.61 -21.03 -3.38
N GLY A 271 28.94 -20.97 -3.35
CA GLY A 271 29.80 -22.14 -3.11
C GLY A 271 30.13 -22.95 -4.36
N GLY A 272 30.16 -22.28 -5.52
CA GLY A 272 30.55 -22.85 -6.83
C GLY A 272 29.40 -23.43 -7.65
N ASN A 273 28.17 -23.43 -7.13
CA ASN A 273 26.99 -23.95 -7.81
C ASN A 273 25.76 -23.04 -7.59
N PHE A 274 24.73 -23.22 -8.41
CA PHE A 274 23.41 -22.64 -8.16
C PHE A 274 22.79 -23.22 -6.88
N SER A 275 22.03 -22.40 -6.14
CA SER A 275 21.54 -22.82 -4.83
C SER A 275 20.35 -22.03 -4.33
N TRP A 276 19.41 -22.73 -3.71
CA TRP A 276 18.23 -22.18 -3.02
C TRP A 276 18.54 -21.59 -1.63
N VAL A 277 19.81 -21.63 -1.20
CA VAL A 277 20.21 -21.02 0.07
C VAL A 277 19.97 -19.52 -0.01
N ARG A 278 19.25 -18.99 0.98
CA ARG A 278 18.90 -17.57 1.04
C ARG A 278 20.05 -16.82 1.67
N ARG A 279 20.50 -15.75 1.03
CA ARG A 279 21.60 -14.92 1.52
C ARG A 279 21.19 -13.44 1.60
N PRO A 280 21.61 -12.69 2.62
CA PRO A 280 21.46 -11.24 2.63
C PRO A 280 22.30 -10.63 1.51
N VAL A 281 21.71 -9.71 0.76
CA VAL A 281 22.39 -9.00 -0.33
C VAL A 281 22.05 -7.52 -0.29
N ILE A 282 22.91 -6.71 -0.90
CA ILE A 282 22.63 -5.31 -1.23
C ILE A 282 22.40 -5.22 -2.72
N VAL A 283 21.31 -4.58 -3.13
CA VAL A 283 21.06 -4.24 -4.52
C VAL A 283 21.42 -2.78 -4.74
N GLU A 284 22.39 -2.51 -5.62
CA GLU A 284 22.73 -1.15 -6.04
C GLU A 284 22.07 -0.81 -7.37
N TYR A 285 21.39 0.34 -7.42
CA TYR A 285 20.77 0.88 -8.63
C TYR A 285 20.67 2.40 -8.54
N ASN A 286 21.09 3.12 -9.58
CA ASN A 286 21.05 4.59 -9.66
C ASN A 286 21.58 5.32 -8.40
N GLY A 287 22.68 4.83 -7.82
CA GLY A 287 23.31 5.40 -6.63
C GLY A 287 22.70 4.98 -5.29
N ARG A 288 21.53 4.33 -5.30
CA ARG A 288 20.87 3.80 -4.10
C ARG A 288 21.35 2.40 -3.78
N LYS A 289 21.33 2.04 -2.49
CA LYS A 289 21.65 0.71 -1.96
C LYS A 289 20.46 0.17 -1.19
N ILE A 290 19.82 -0.88 -1.67
CA ILE A 290 18.59 -1.43 -1.09
C ILE A 290 18.92 -2.75 -0.40
N ALA A 291 18.44 -2.92 0.84
CA ALA A 291 18.58 -4.16 1.59
C ALA A 291 17.65 -5.22 1.01
N ALA A 292 18.20 -6.40 0.71
CA ALA A 292 17.45 -7.48 0.08
C ALA A 292 17.96 -8.85 0.52
N SER A 293 17.34 -9.90 -0.02
CA SER A 293 17.74 -11.28 0.17
C SER A 293 17.61 -12.03 -1.15
N ALA A 294 18.62 -12.79 -1.54
CA ALA A 294 18.63 -13.52 -2.80
C ALA A 294 18.75 -15.03 -2.60
N SER A 295 18.24 -15.79 -3.55
CA SER A 295 18.53 -17.22 -3.73
C SER A 295 19.13 -17.40 -5.12
N GLY A 296 20.37 -17.89 -5.22
CA GLY A 296 21.10 -18.02 -6.49
C GLY A 296 20.68 -19.21 -7.35
N MET A 297 19.40 -19.62 -7.35
CA MET A 297 18.92 -20.75 -8.15
C MET A 297 18.08 -20.27 -9.33
N PRO A 298 18.54 -20.47 -10.58
CA PRO A 298 17.77 -20.16 -11.77
C PRO A 298 16.63 -21.15 -11.97
N HIS A 299 15.46 -20.68 -12.38
CA HIS A 299 14.29 -21.51 -12.63
C HIS A 299 13.31 -20.88 -13.64
N ALA A 300 12.36 -21.69 -14.10
CA ALA A 300 11.28 -21.30 -15.01
C ALA A 300 11.72 -20.77 -16.38
N GLY A 301 12.91 -21.13 -16.85
CA GLY A 301 13.41 -20.69 -18.14
C GLY A 301 14.25 -21.70 -18.91
N ASN A 302 14.60 -21.32 -20.13
CA ASN A 302 15.36 -22.09 -21.10
C ASN A 302 16.15 -21.12 -22.00
N ASP A 303 17.48 -21.14 -21.87
CA ASP A 303 18.40 -20.22 -22.53
C ASP A 303 18.40 -20.43 -24.05
N SER A 304 18.13 -21.66 -24.51
CA SER A 304 18.11 -22.01 -25.94
C SER A 304 16.90 -21.46 -26.69
N ASP A 305 15.81 -21.15 -25.98
CA ASP A 305 14.56 -20.68 -26.58
C ASP A 305 14.34 -19.18 -26.34
N ARG A 306 13.46 -18.56 -27.13
CA ARG A 306 13.14 -17.14 -27.02
C ARG A 306 12.33 -16.84 -25.75
N GLY A 307 12.75 -15.84 -24.98
CA GLY A 307 12.03 -15.35 -23.80
C GLY A 307 10.65 -14.79 -24.13
N GLY A 308 9.66 -15.06 -23.27
CA GLY A 308 8.27 -14.66 -23.45
C GLY A 308 7.46 -15.54 -24.40
N TYR A 309 8.05 -16.59 -24.98
CA TYR A 309 7.37 -17.56 -25.85
C TYR A 309 7.22 -18.91 -25.16
N TYR A 310 6.29 -19.73 -25.65
CA TYR A 310 6.15 -21.10 -25.19
C TYR A 310 7.41 -21.92 -25.54
N THR A 311 7.89 -22.68 -24.58
CA THR A 311 8.95 -23.69 -24.75
C THR A 311 8.45 -25.04 -24.24
N SER A 312 8.97 -26.12 -24.82
CA SER A 312 8.65 -27.49 -24.40
C SER A 312 9.25 -27.87 -23.04
N TRP A 313 10.21 -27.11 -22.52
CA TRP A 313 10.85 -27.40 -21.23
C TRP A 313 11.41 -26.13 -20.57
N ARG A 314 11.35 -26.08 -19.23
CA ARG A 314 11.92 -25.01 -18.40
C ARG A 314 12.62 -25.59 -17.18
N SER A 315 13.68 -24.93 -16.75
CA SER A 315 14.48 -25.26 -15.57
C SER A 315 13.69 -25.25 -14.25
N GLY A 316 14.20 -25.96 -13.24
CA GLY A 316 13.61 -25.99 -11.90
C GLY A 316 12.27 -26.75 -11.80
N ASP A 317 12.11 -27.78 -12.62
CA ASP A 317 10.91 -28.65 -12.68
C ASP A 317 9.60 -27.93 -13.07
N TYR A 318 9.70 -26.78 -13.73
CA TYR A 318 8.55 -25.99 -14.20
C TYR A 318 7.86 -26.59 -15.44
N GLY A 319 8.48 -27.57 -16.10
CA GLY A 319 7.94 -28.21 -17.29
C GLY A 319 7.70 -27.23 -18.46
N PRO A 320 6.91 -27.61 -19.47
CA PRO A 320 6.58 -26.73 -20.58
C PRO A 320 5.81 -25.48 -20.12
N GLY A 321 5.95 -24.39 -20.85
CA GLY A 321 5.23 -23.15 -20.58
C GLY A 321 5.91 -21.92 -21.16
N ILE A 322 5.50 -20.73 -20.72
CA ILE A 322 6.14 -19.48 -21.13
C ILE A 322 7.57 -19.43 -20.56
N ASN A 323 8.52 -19.22 -21.45
CA ASN A 323 9.94 -19.13 -21.14
C ASN A 323 10.25 -17.80 -20.43
N LEU A 324 10.58 -17.86 -19.13
CA LEU A 324 10.93 -16.68 -18.31
C LEU A 324 12.44 -16.48 -18.26
N ASP A 325 13.08 -16.63 -19.41
CA ASP A 325 14.51 -16.43 -19.66
C ASP A 325 14.65 -15.39 -20.77
N TYR A 326 15.00 -14.16 -20.41
CA TYR A 326 15.06 -13.02 -21.31
C TYR A 326 16.49 -12.57 -21.60
N VAL A 327 17.48 -12.96 -20.77
CA VAL A 327 18.90 -12.65 -20.97
C VAL A 327 19.62 -13.86 -21.53
N LYS A 328 19.90 -13.84 -22.83
CA LYS A 328 20.46 -14.99 -23.54
C LYS A 328 21.95 -15.15 -23.36
N ASN A 329 22.40 -16.41 -23.38
CA ASN A 329 23.81 -16.83 -23.33
C ASN A 329 24.53 -16.37 -22.06
N ASN A 330 23.80 -16.14 -20.96
CA ASN A 330 24.37 -15.82 -19.66
C ASN A 330 24.76 -17.08 -18.87
N GLY A 331 24.56 -18.28 -19.39
CA GLY A 331 24.97 -19.52 -18.72
C GLY A 331 24.06 -19.94 -17.55
N MET A 332 22.86 -19.37 -17.46
CA MET A 332 21.78 -19.83 -16.59
C MET A 332 20.50 -20.05 -17.41
N ASN A 333 19.57 -20.86 -16.92
CA ASN A 333 18.29 -21.10 -17.56
C ASN A 333 17.18 -20.50 -16.71
N GLY A 334 16.64 -19.36 -17.11
CA GLY A 334 15.60 -18.62 -16.38
C GLY A 334 16.13 -17.60 -15.40
N HIS A 335 15.34 -17.28 -14.38
CA HIS A 335 15.63 -16.23 -13.40
C HIS A 335 15.85 -16.79 -12.00
N PHE A 336 16.45 -15.99 -11.14
CA PHE A 336 16.59 -16.25 -9.71
C PHE A 336 15.91 -15.13 -8.91
N ASP A 337 15.59 -15.40 -7.65
CA ASP A 337 14.71 -14.54 -6.85
C ASP A 337 15.52 -13.56 -5.99
N ILE A 338 15.16 -12.29 -6.04
CA ILE A 338 15.54 -11.28 -5.04
C ILE A 338 14.30 -10.79 -4.31
N HIS A 339 14.28 -11.03 -3.00
CA HIS A 339 13.24 -10.64 -2.07
C HIS A 339 13.61 -9.37 -1.31
N PHE A 340 12.59 -8.53 -1.10
CA PHE A 340 12.63 -7.33 -0.27
C PHE A 340 11.66 -7.48 0.90
N LEU A 341 11.53 -6.44 1.74
CA LEU A 341 10.59 -6.46 2.87
C LEU A 341 9.16 -6.73 2.36
N ASN A 342 8.45 -7.65 3.01
CA ASN A 342 7.07 -8.06 2.71
C ASN A 342 6.80 -8.59 1.29
N SER A 343 7.85 -8.80 0.49
CA SER A 343 7.74 -9.54 -0.78
C SER A 343 7.27 -10.98 -0.53
N GLN A 344 6.59 -11.54 -1.52
CA GLN A 344 5.91 -12.84 -1.39
C GLN A 344 6.46 -13.85 -2.40
N ARG A 345 6.48 -15.13 -2.02
CA ARG A 345 6.94 -16.23 -2.88
C ARG A 345 5.86 -16.67 -3.88
N HIS A 346 6.31 -17.21 -5.02
CA HIS A 346 5.42 -17.67 -6.10
C HIS A 346 4.48 -18.81 -5.68
N LYS A 347 4.97 -19.76 -4.86
CA LYS A 347 4.28 -21.01 -4.56
C LYS A 347 2.91 -20.84 -3.89
N ASP A 348 2.75 -19.83 -3.02
CA ASP A 348 1.55 -19.65 -2.20
C ASP A 348 1.23 -18.18 -1.84
N GLY A 349 1.95 -17.22 -2.41
CA GLY A 349 1.74 -15.79 -2.13
C GLY A 349 2.05 -15.37 -0.70
N LYS A 350 2.78 -16.19 0.06
CA LYS A 350 3.16 -15.85 1.44
C LYS A 350 4.56 -15.24 1.50
N VAL A 351 4.79 -14.49 2.57
CA VAL A 351 6.14 -14.02 2.92
C VAL A 351 7.01 -15.21 3.35
N ASP A 352 8.26 -15.21 2.93
CA ASP A 352 9.27 -16.20 3.34
C ASP A 352 10.11 -15.66 4.50
N GLU A 353 9.97 -16.26 5.68
CA GLU A 353 10.59 -15.78 6.93
C GLU A 353 12.11 -15.68 6.82
N LYS A 354 12.75 -16.66 6.16
CA LYS A 354 14.21 -16.69 6.00
C LYS A 354 14.69 -15.59 5.06
N HIS A 355 13.93 -15.28 4.00
CA HIS A 355 14.19 -14.09 3.21
C HIS A 355 14.05 -12.82 4.04
N GLN A 356 12.99 -12.67 4.84
CA GLN A 356 12.78 -11.48 5.67
C GLN A 356 13.88 -11.28 6.73
N GLU A 357 14.36 -12.35 7.37
CA GLU A 357 15.53 -12.31 8.27
C GLU A 357 16.76 -11.74 7.57
N ASN A 358 17.06 -12.24 6.37
CA ASN A 358 18.19 -11.76 5.58
C ASN A 358 18.03 -10.30 5.13
N VAL A 359 16.81 -9.86 4.77
CA VAL A 359 16.55 -8.45 4.46
C VAL A 359 16.84 -7.58 5.70
N LYS A 360 16.43 -8.01 6.90
CA LYS A 360 16.73 -7.31 8.16
C LYS A 360 18.24 -7.23 8.43
N ILE A 361 18.98 -8.33 8.20
CA ILE A 361 20.45 -8.35 8.32
C ILE A 361 21.07 -7.32 7.38
N ALA A 362 20.68 -7.32 6.10
CA ALA A 362 21.16 -6.38 5.09
C ALA A 362 20.79 -4.91 5.39
N ALA A 363 19.70 -4.69 6.13
CA ALA A 363 19.26 -3.38 6.60
C ALA A 363 19.89 -2.93 7.92
N GLY A 364 20.53 -3.83 8.67
CA GLY A 364 21.09 -3.54 9.99
C GLY A 364 20.05 -3.50 11.11
N ILE A 365 18.90 -4.15 10.90
CA ILE A 365 17.81 -4.25 11.87
C ILE A 365 18.02 -5.51 12.71
N ARG A 366 17.95 -5.34 14.03
CA ARG A 366 18.14 -6.42 15.02
C ARG A 366 16.82 -6.94 15.55
#